data_AF-A0A1G1LQK8-F1
#
_entry.id   AF-A0A1G1LQK8-F1
#
_cell.length_a   1.000
_cell.length_b   1.000
_cell.length_c   1.000
_cell.angle_alpha   90.00
_cell.angle_beta   90.00
_cell.angle_gamma   90.00
#
_symmetry.space_group_name_H-M   'P 1'
#
loop_
_entity.id
_entity.type
_entity.pdbx_description
1 polymer ?
#
loop_
_entity_poly.entity_id
_entity_poly.type
_entity_poly.pdbx_seq_one_letter_code
_entity_poly.pdbx_strand_id
1 'polypeptide(L)'
;MYKDNIVKDTHFEEVAEVKLDSKNRVTLGKNKSVGKTSIYKVYRNAIGQIILDPQVTIPAHEQWLFKNKEAALAVKAGLEDAKKGRLVKAPEDFSKYAD
;
A
#
# COMPACT_ATOMS: atom_id res chain seq x y z
N MET A 1 -2.44 -6.42 -23.48
CA MET A 1 -3.08 -6.73 -22.19
C MET A 1 -3.29 -5.41 -21.45
N TYR A 2 -4.46 -4.80 -21.61
CA TYR A 2 -4.77 -3.48 -21.05
C TYR A 2 -4.86 -3.62 -19.53
N LYS A 3 -4.09 -2.84 -18.78
CA LYS A 3 -4.20 -2.80 -17.31
C LYS A 3 -5.51 -2.11 -16.96
N ASP A 4 -6.48 -2.91 -16.54
CA ASP A 4 -7.76 -2.42 -16.02
C ASP A 4 -7.53 -1.37 -14.93
N ASN A 5 -8.02 -0.15 -15.20
CA ASN A 5 -8.19 1.00 -14.32
C ASN A 5 -7.00 1.35 -13.40
N ILE A 6 -5.94 1.93 -13.97
CA ILE A 6 -4.85 2.60 -13.20
C ILE A 6 -5.44 3.67 -12.27
N VAL A 7 -6.44 4.41 -12.75
CA VAL A 7 -7.18 5.41 -11.98
C VAL A 7 -8.35 4.73 -11.30
N LYS A 8 -8.30 4.65 -9.96
CA LYS A 8 -9.35 4.03 -9.13
C LYS A 8 -10.51 5.00 -8.85
N ASP A 9 -10.23 6.30 -8.86
CA ASP A 9 -11.18 7.39 -8.72
C ASP A 9 -10.75 8.53 -9.65
N THR A 10 -11.69 9.06 -10.42
CA THR A 10 -11.47 10.12 -11.41
C THR A 10 -11.57 11.52 -10.83
N HIS A 11 -11.91 11.67 -9.55
CA HIS A 11 -11.88 12.96 -8.87
C HIS A 11 -10.44 13.29 -8.49
N PHE A 12 -9.86 14.29 -9.16
CA PHE A 12 -8.52 14.79 -8.87
C PHE A 12 -8.61 16.15 -8.20
N GLU A 13 -7.80 16.34 -7.16
CA GLU A 13 -7.56 17.63 -6.53
C GLU A 13 -6.17 18.13 -6.91
N GLU A 14 -6.06 19.41 -7.24
CA GLU A 14 -4.77 20.04 -7.41
C GLU A 14 -4.12 20.29 -6.05
N VAL A 15 -3.09 19.51 -5.72
CA VAL A 15 -2.36 19.64 -4.45
C VAL A 15 -1.14 20.59 -4.56
N ALA A 16 -0.73 20.93 -5.79
CA ALA A 16 0.51 21.64 -6.05
C ALA A 16 0.65 22.17 -7.48
N GLU A 17 1.17 23.39 -7.59
CA GLU A 17 1.96 23.80 -8.75
C GLU A 17 3.44 23.83 -8.36
N VAL A 18 4.29 23.14 -9.11
CA VAL A 18 5.75 23.08 -8.85
C VAL A 18 6.52 23.18 -10.15
N LYS A 19 7.63 23.91 -10.12
CA LYS A 19 8.59 23.95 -11.23
C LYS A 19 9.51 22.74 -11.16
N LEU A 20 9.88 22.24 -12.34
CA LEU A 20 10.96 21.27 -12.46
C LEU A 20 12.26 21.91 -11.99
N ASP A 21 13.07 21.13 -11.27
CA ASP A 21 14.43 21.55 -10.95
C ASP A 21 15.39 21.36 -12.13
N SER A 22 16.65 21.73 -11.95
CA SER A 22 17.71 21.61 -12.97
C SER A 22 18.00 20.17 -13.42
N LYS A 23 17.45 19.17 -12.73
CA LYS A 23 17.58 17.75 -13.04
C LYS A 23 16.25 17.14 -13.53
N ASN A 24 15.28 17.98 -13.91
CA ASN A 24 13.94 17.56 -14.35
C ASN A 24 13.17 16.75 -13.30
N ARG A 25 13.36 17.05 -12.01
CA ARG A 25 12.63 16.39 -10.91
C ARG A 25 11.44 17.23 -10.46
N VAL A 26 10.36 16.54 -10.11
CA VAL A 26 9.19 17.11 -9.43
C VAL A 26 9.36 16.90 -7.93
N THR A 27 9.41 17.98 -7.15
CA THR A 27 9.55 17.88 -5.69
C THR A 27 8.18 18.01 -5.02
N LEU A 28 7.72 16.95 -4.35
CA LEU A 28 6.38 16.92 -3.72
C LEU A 28 6.31 17.70 -2.40
N GLY A 29 7.44 17.98 -1.75
CA GLY A 29 7.48 18.66 -0.44
C GLY A 29 6.86 17.82 0.70
N LYS A 30 7.09 18.23 1.96
CA LYS A 30 6.71 17.44 3.16
C LYS A 30 5.19 17.28 3.37
N ASN A 31 4.38 18.17 2.79
CA ASN A 31 2.95 18.24 3.08
C ASN A 31 2.06 17.55 2.02
N LYS A 32 2.67 16.90 1.02
CA LYS A 32 1.94 16.33 -0.14
C LYS A 32 2.18 14.84 -0.35
N SER A 33 3.01 14.22 0.51
CA SER A 33 3.12 12.76 0.54
C SER A 33 1.93 12.15 1.25
N VAL A 34 1.18 11.30 0.56
CA VAL A 34 0.09 10.52 1.17
C VAL A 34 0.71 9.40 2.01
N GLY A 35 0.76 9.59 3.33
CA GLY A 35 1.30 8.60 4.28
C GLY A 35 2.82 8.49 4.30
N LYS A 36 3.34 7.46 5.01
CA LYS A 36 4.79 7.19 5.16
C LYS A 36 5.38 6.42 3.97
N THR A 37 5.04 6.82 2.75
CA THR A 37 5.55 6.20 1.52
C THR A 37 6.71 7.00 0.94
N SER A 38 7.75 6.30 0.51
CA SER A 38 8.87 6.86 -0.24
C SER A 38 8.91 6.37 -1.70
N ILE A 39 7.92 5.58 -2.12
CA ILE A 39 7.89 4.92 -3.42
C ILE A 39 6.59 5.25 -4.13
N TYR A 40 6.70 5.69 -5.39
CA TYR A 40 5.56 5.97 -6.24
C TYR A 40 5.67 5.15 -7.51
N LYS A 41 4.56 4.55 -7.95
CA LYS A 41 4.43 4.12 -9.35
C LYS A 41 4.10 5.37 -10.17
N VAL A 42 4.85 5.55 -11.25
CA VAL A 42 4.70 6.68 -12.16
C VAL A 42 4.04 6.18 -13.44
N TYR A 43 2.92 6.78 -13.80
CA TYR A 43 2.22 6.48 -15.04
C TYR A 43 2.16 7.73 -15.92
N ARG A 44 2.19 7.52 -17.24
CA ARG A 44 1.99 8.56 -18.24
C ARG A 44 0.87 8.12 -19.18
N ASN A 45 -0.07 9.00 -19.48
CA ASN A 45 -1.12 8.73 -20.48
C ASN A 45 -0.75 9.32 -21.86
N ALA A 46 -1.60 9.06 -22.86
CA ALA A 46 -1.35 9.45 -24.25
C ALA A 46 -1.22 10.97 -24.46
N ILE A 47 -1.88 11.78 -23.62
CA ILE A 47 -1.82 13.25 -23.69
C ILE A 47 -0.67 13.84 -22.85
N GLY A 48 0.13 12.99 -22.20
CA GLY A 48 1.32 13.40 -21.46
C GLY A 48 1.10 13.74 -19.99
N GLN A 49 -0.10 13.54 -19.45
CA GLN A 49 -0.33 13.70 -18.01
C GLN A 49 0.40 12.61 -17.23
N ILE A 50 0.94 12.99 -16.07
CA ILE A 50 1.64 12.09 -15.15
C ILE A 50 0.77 11.84 -13.92
N ILE A 51 0.63 10.57 -13.55
CA ILE A 51 -0.04 10.14 -12.32
C ILE A 51 0.99 9.49 -11.41
N LEU A 52 1.01 9.93 -10.14
CA LEU A 52 1.84 9.36 -9.08
C LEU A 52 0.94 8.56 -8.14
N ASP A 53 1.13 7.24 -8.11
CA ASP A 53 0.38 6.33 -7.23
C ASP A 53 1.30 5.86 -6.09
N PRO A 54 1.12 6.37 -4.85
CA PRO A 54 1.97 6.02 -3.72
C PRO A 54 1.89 4.52 -3.39
N GLN A 55 3.03 3.90 -3.05
CA GLN A 55 3.12 2.47 -2.74
C GLN A 55 3.69 2.24 -1.34
N VAL A 56 3.25 1.18 -0.67
CA VAL A 56 3.90 0.72 0.57
C VAL A 56 4.85 -0.43 0.27
N THR A 57 6.03 -0.42 0.90
CA THR A 57 6.97 -1.54 0.83
C THR A 57 6.52 -2.62 1.80
N ILE A 58 6.50 -3.86 1.33
CA ILE A 58 6.22 -5.04 2.15
C ILE A 58 7.56 -5.79 2.32
N PRO A 59 7.94 -6.20 3.55
CA PRO A 59 9.12 -7.04 3.77
C PRO A 59 9.10 -8.28 2.88
N ALA A 60 10.26 -8.68 2.36
CA ALA A 60 10.34 -9.82 1.42
C ALA A 60 9.76 -11.12 1.99
N HIS A 61 9.95 -11.36 3.29
CA HIS A 61 9.43 -12.53 3.99
C HIS A 61 7.91 -12.47 4.25
N GLU A 62 7.25 -11.33 4.07
CA GLU A 62 5.79 -11.19 4.15
C GLU A 62 5.13 -11.20 2.76
N GLN A 63 5.92 -11.01 1.69
CA GLN A 63 5.39 -10.87 0.33
C GLN A 63 4.54 -12.07 -0.11
N TRP A 64 4.86 -13.28 0.37
CA TRP A 64 4.10 -14.49 0.05
C TRP A 64 2.64 -14.41 0.49
N LEU A 65 2.36 -13.78 1.63
CA LEU A 65 1.00 -13.66 2.17
C LEU A 65 0.14 -12.80 1.24
N PHE A 66 0.70 -11.74 0.68
CA PHE A 66 0.00 -10.87 -0.27
C PHE A 66 -0.15 -11.48 -1.67
N LYS A 67 0.69 -12.46 -2.02
CA LYS A 67 0.59 -13.22 -3.27
C LYS A 67 -0.42 -14.38 -3.17
N ASN A 68 -0.63 -14.93 -1.98
CA ASN A 68 -1.56 -16.02 -1.73
C ASN A 68 -2.90 -15.49 -1.19
N LYS A 69 -3.89 -15.34 -2.08
CA LYS A 69 -5.22 -14.82 -1.74
C LYS A 69 -5.92 -15.66 -0.65
N GLU A 70 -5.77 -16.98 -0.68
CA GLU A 70 -6.39 -17.87 0.29
C GLU A 70 -5.80 -17.65 1.69
N ALA A 71 -4.46 -17.65 1.81
CA ALA A 71 -3.78 -17.38 3.06
C ALA A 71 -4.14 -15.99 3.62
N ALA A 72 -4.17 -14.96 2.76
CA ALA A 72 -4.57 -13.62 3.16
C ALA A 72 -6.01 -13.55 3.70
N LEU A 73 -6.94 -14.29 3.08
CA LEU A 73 -8.33 -14.36 3.56
C LEU A 73 -8.44 -15.10 4.89
N ALA A 74 -7.70 -16.20 5.06
CA ALA A 74 -7.66 -16.96 6.31
C ALA A 74 -7.12 -16.10 7.47
N VAL A 75 -6.02 -15.37 7.24
CA VAL A 75 -5.46 -14.44 8.25
C VAL A 75 -6.47 -13.34 8.60
N LYS A 76 -7.13 -12.73 7.60
CA LYS A 76 -8.18 -11.72 7.85
C LYS A 76 -9.34 -12.28 8.68
N ALA A 77 -9.80 -13.49 8.37
CA ALA A 77 -10.86 -14.15 9.12
C ALA A 77 -10.44 -14.40 10.58
N GLY A 78 -9.24 -14.92 10.80
CA GLY A 78 -8.69 -15.13 12.15
C GLY A 78 -8.57 -13.84 12.96
N LEU A 79 -8.15 -12.73 12.34
CA LEU A 79 -8.09 -11.42 12.99
C LEU A 79 -9.49 -10.91 13.41
N GLU A 80 -10.51 -11.11 12.56
CA GLU A 80 -11.90 -10.77 12.88
C GLU A 80 -12.50 -11.65 13.98
N ASP A 81 -12.18 -12.94 13.97
CA ASP A 81 -12.58 -13.87 15.03
C ASP A 81 -11.94 -13.51 16.37
N ALA A 82 -10.65 -13.20 16.39
CA ALA A 82 -9.94 -12.75 17.58
C ALA A 82 -10.53 -11.45 18.15
N LYS A 83 -10.82 -10.48 17.29
CA LYS A 83 -11.49 -9.23 17.69
C LYS A 83 -12.86 -9.47 18.33
N LYS A 84 -13.57 -10.51 17.90
CA LYS A 84 -14.89 -10.92 18.43
C LYS A 84 -14.78 -11.91 19.59
N GLY A 85 -13.57 -12.20 20.08
CA GLY A 85 -13.35 -13.15 21.17
C GLY A 85 -13.59 -14.62 20.81
N ARG A 86 -13.74 -14.95 19.51
CA ARG A 86 -13.88 -16.32 19.03
C ARG A 86 -12.51 -16.99 18.94
N LEU A 87 -11.93 -17.25 20.09
CA LEU A 87 -10.62 -17.87 20.23
C LEU A 87 -10.77 -19.34 20.62
N VAL A 88 -9.91 -20.19 20.05
CA VAL A 88 -9.72 -21.54 20.56
C VAL A 88 -8.77 -21.51 21.76
N LYS A 89 -8.93 -22.45 22.69
CA LYS A 89 -7.93 -22.62 23.76
C LYS A 89 -6.59 -22.98 23.13
N ALA A 90 -5.57 -22.22 23.49
CA ALA A 90 -4.21 -22.52 23.08
C ALA A 90 -3.80 -23.91 23.63
N PRO A 91 -3.10 -24.74 22.84
CA PRO A 91 -2.63 -26.05 23.28
C PRO A 91 -1.52 -25.95 24.35
N GLU A 92 -0.84 -24.82 24.41
CA GLU A 92 0.18 -24.51 25.41
C GLU A 92 0.21 -23.00 25.72
N ASP A 93 0.95 -22.64 26.76
CA ASP A 93 1.26 -21.25 27.07
C ASP A 93 2.41 -20.75 26.18
N PHE A 94 2.11 -19.73 25.36
CA PHE A 94 3.06 -19.11 24.45
C PHE A 94 3.81 -17.91 25.06
N SER A 95 3.56 -17.58 26.33
CA SER A 95 4.22 -16.45 27.02
C SER A 95 5.74 -16.55 27.02
N LYS A 96 6.29 -17.77 26.94
CA LYS A 96 7.73 -18.06 26.82
C LYS A 96 8.41 -17.53 25.54
N TYR A 97 7.64 -17.07 24.55
CA TYR A 97 8.15 -16.52 23.28
C TYR A 97 7.86 -15.03 23.12
N ALA A 98 7.22 -14.40 24.11
CA ALA A 98 6.91 -12.97 24.09
C ALA A 98 8.06 -12.18 24.72
N ASP A 99 9.21 -12.17 24.07
CA ASP A 99 10.33 -11.26 24.35
C ASP A 99 10.25 -10.01 23.46
#